data_AF-A0A2B7ZZ47-F1
#
_entry.id   AF-A0A2B7ZZ47-F1
#
_cell.length_a   1.000
_cell.length_b   1.000
_cell.length_c   1.000
_cell.angle_alpha   90.00
_cell.angle_beta   90.00
_cell.angle_gamma   90.00
#
_symmetry.space_group_name_H-M   'P 1'
#
loop_
_entity.id
_entity.type
_entity.pdbx_description
1 polymer ?
#
loop_
_entity_poly.entity_id
_entity_poly.type
_entity_poly.pdbx_seq_one_letter_code
_entity_poly.pdbx_strand_id
1 'polypeptide(L)'
;METVNEILKFSFSLVALQKEARNLFAENKNFKLLHEARISKLNKITEEAGESNFKKPFPKLIPQVFEKFKSIMQTDGLFLGKFEKSELRTLTYSLSYSEHNQPQIFSQPNELDVVFEALETVWKDSYLIGLMDCYLKNWETKHASSSEKLGNFIFKKLRNYDGNRPILKSLKTNMKFFDARNGDVLLGSELAIKNKQIKEAAKYLLLHESWFLYPYFSKVILAYYVKRKNDVQVFIDDLSHALHQHNNSISNKRVVSKLVIQANSMQVDVLQDKVKSIAVKLVGDPAHASNWTAFENATEAEKTDLESARKILNEWIIKQFISVFFDVCISDVRRKSYWLSKINDISGFKIYGSAVYQSRLKQDERISDLVANRYQVTRGTTALMLSIKDYVLIEFASEGSAFYAFKSANESAPNFEGEYYEGLDQFKSNSDPMLVTRNGRALHNLRDEGRLIHRDAELKWEEVFDSWLNKKVLNNV
;
A
#
# COMPACT_ATOMS: atom_id res chain seq x y z
N MET A 1 11.36 -61.32 52.67
CA MET A 1 12.34 -60.22 52.60
C MET A 1 11.61 -59.03 52.01
N GLU A 2 11.42 -57.97 52.78
CA GLU A 2 10.88 -56.71 52.27
C GLU A 2 11.86 -56.12 51.25
N THR A 3 11.35 -55.63 50.14
CA THR A 3 12.17 -55.01 49.09
C THR A 3 12.64 -53.62 49.54
N VAL A 4 13.79 -53.17 49.02
CA VAL A 4 14.40 -51.87 49.36
C VAL A 4 13.40 -50.70 49.19
N ASN A 5 12.46 -50.80 48.26
CA ASN A 5 11.42 -49.79 48.03
C ASN A 5 10.33 -49.76 49.12
N GLU A 6 10.02 -50.90 49.74
CA GLU A 6 9.07 -50.99 50.86
C GLU A 6 9.67 -50.42 52.15
N ILE A 7 10.98 -50.64 52.37
CA ILE A 7 11.73 -50.11 53.50
C ILE A 7 11.83 -48.58 53.42
N LEU A 8 12.10 -48.04 52.23
CA LEU A 8 12.30 -46.61 52.04
C LEU A 8 10.99 -45.81 51.86
N LYS A 9 9.84 -46.49 51.82
CA LYS A 9 8.51 -45.90 51.49
C LYS A 9 8.56 -44.95 50.28
N PHE A 10 9.46 -45.22 49.33
CA PHE A 10 9.72 -44.33 48.20
C PHE A 10 9.55 -45.12 46.90
N SER A 11 8.40 -44.90 46.26
CA SER A 11 8.12 -45.44 44.93
C SER A 11 8.33 -44.34 43.88
N PHE A 12 9.46 -44.38 43.18
CA PHE A 12 9.69 -43.44 42.07
C PHE A 12 8.83 -43.82 40.87
N SER A 13 7.81 -43.01 40.58
CA SER A 13 6.97 -43.16 39.39
C SER A 13 7.40 -42.15 38.33
N LEU A 14 7.99 -42.64 37.24
CA LEU A 14 8.36 -41.82 36.08
C LEU A 14 7.13 -41.07 35.51
N VAL A 15 5.95 -41.69 35.59
CA VAL A 15 4.68 -41.10 35.16
C VAL A 15 4.24 -39.96 36.07
N ALA A 16 4.45 -40.09 37.39
CA ALA A 16 4.18 -39.01 38.34
C ALA A 16 5.11 -37.81 38.11
N LEU A 17 6.41 -38.05 37.93
CA LEU A 17 7.38 -37.00 37.61
C LEU A 17 7.04 -36.28 36.30
N GLN A 18 6.68 -37.02 35.25
CA GLN A 18 6.27 -36.41 33.97
C GLN A 18 4.99 -35.57 34.11
N LYS A 19 4.05 -35.99 34.96
CA LYS A 19 2.81 -35.25 35.24
C LYS A 19 3.10 -33.96 36.02
N GLU A 20 3.95 -34.02 37.04
CA GLU A 20 4.38 -32.83 37.80
C GLU A 20 5.22 -31.87 36.97
N ALA A 21 6.14 -32.37 36.14
CA ALA A 21 6.87 -31.54 35.19
C ALA A 21 5.92 -30.86 34.20
N ARG A 22 4.95 -31.59 33.62
CA ARG A 22 3.93 -31.00 32.73
C ARG A 22 3.07 -29.96 33.44
N ASN A 23 2.74 -30.16 34.72
CA ASN A 23 1.99 -29.17 35.50
C ASN A 23 2.83 -27.91 35.79
N LEU A 24 4.12 -28.07 36.14
CA LEU A 24 5.07 -26.95 36.26
C LEU A 24 5.19 -26.15 34.95
N PHE A 25 5.20 -26.83 33.80
CA PHE A 25 5.22 -26.16 32.49
C PHE A 25 3.85 -25.60 32.04
N ALA A 26 2.74 -26.19 32.49
CA ALA A 26 1.38 -25.72 32.18
C ALA A 26 0.99 -24.49 33.02
N GLU A 27 1.39 -24.43 34.29
CA GLU A 27 1.28 -23.23 35.14
C GLU A 27 2.20 -22.09 34.68
N ASN A 28 3.20 -22.41 33.85
CA ASN A 28 4.17 -21.46 33.27
C ASN A 28 3.68 -20.66 32.05
N LYS A 29 2.37 -20.69 31.69
CA LYS A 29 1.80 -19.63 30.83
C LYS A 29 2.06 -18.25 31.42
N ASN A 30 2.01 -18.15 32.76
CA ASN A 30 2.36 -16.93 33.49
C ASN A 30 3.85 -16.57 33.37
N PHE A 31 4.76 -17.53 33.22
CA PHE A 31 6.19 -17.24 33.05
C PHE A 31 6.50 -16.60 31.71
N LYS A 32 5.89 -17.10 30.63
CA LYS A 32 6.01 -16.49 29.30
C LYS A 32 5.43 -15.07 29.30
N LEU A 33 4.23 -14.90 29.86
CA LEU A 33 3.60 -13.58 30.03
C LEU A 33 4.43 -12.65 30.91
N LEU A 34 5.05 -13.14 31.98
CA LEU A 34 5.90 -12.37 32.88
C LEU A 34 7.22 -11.95 32.19
N HIS A 35 7.82 -12.83 31.39
CA HIS A 35 8.99 -12.49 30.59
C HIS A 35 8.65 -11.51 29.48
N GLU A 36 7.53 -11.70 28.79
CA GLU A 36 7.01 -10.74 27.80
C GLU A 36 6.72 -9.38 28.46
N ALA A 37 6.13 -9.35 29.66
CA ALA A 37 5.89 -8.13 30.42
C ALA A 37 7.20 -7.47 30.89
N ARG A 38 8.21 -8.24 31.29
CA ARG A 38 9.53 -7.73 31.68
C ARG A 38 10.32 -7.20 30.47
N ILE A 39 10.28 -7.91 29.34
CA ILE A 39 10.86 -7.46 28.07
C ILE A 39 10.14 -6.19 27.61
N SER A 40 8.81 -6.14 27.69
CA SER A 40 8.02 -4.95 27.39
C SER A 40 8.38 -3.78 28.31
N LYS A 41 8.54 -4.02 29.62
CA LYS A 41 8.99 -2.99 30.58
C LYS A 41 10.42 -2.52 30.29
N LEU A 42 11.33 -3.41 29.93
CA LEU A 42 12.71 -3.07 29.56
C LEU A 42 12.77 -2.30 28.24
N ASN A 43 11.95 -2.69 27.25
CA ASN A 43 11.79 -1.94 26.00
C ASN A 43 11.23 -0.55 26.30
N LYS A 44 10.20 -0.45 27.14
CA LYS A 44 9.61 0.82 27.56
C LYS A 44 10.62 1.71 28.31
N ILE A 45 11.43 1.16 29.21
CA ILE A 45 12.51 1.91 29.88
C ILE A 45 13.59 2.33 28.88
N THR A 46 13.90 1.49 27.88
CA THR A 46 14.86 1.80 26.82
C THR A 46 14.32 2.88 25.88
N GLU A 47 13.02 2.85 25.57
CA GLU A 47 12.28 3.85 24.82
C GLU A 47 12.23 5.17 25.59
N GLU A 48 11.84 5.17 26.87
CA GLU A 48 11.83 6.35 27.75
C GLU A 48 13.23 6.98 27.92
N ALA A 49 14.27 6.15 28.07
CA ALA A 49 15.66 6.60 28.09
C ALA A 49 16.11 7.14 26.71
N GLY A 50 15.64 6.51 25.62
CA GLY A 50 15.85 6.96 24.25
C GLY A 50 15.19 8.29 23.94
N GLU A 51 13.93 8.48 24.36
CA GLU A 51 13.11 9.68 24.20
C GLU A 51 13.77 10.92 24.83
N SER A 52 14.55 10.75 25.89
CA SER A 52 15.34 11.85 26.49
C SER A 52 16.26 12.53 25.46
N ASN A 53 16.79 11.77 24.49
CA ASN A 53 17.62 12.30 23.41
C ASN A 53 16.80 13.05 22.35
N PHE A 54 15.51 12.73 22.20
CA PHE A 54 14.62 13.26 21.18
C PHE A 54 13.62 14.30 21.68
N LYS A 55 13.69 14.71 22.96
CA LYS A 55 12.82 15.76 23.54
C LYS A 55 12.75 16.96 22.61
N LYS A 56 11.67 17.06 21.84
CA LYS A 56 11.40 18.18 20.96
C LYS A 56 11.14 19.42 21.83
N PRO A 57 11.48 20.62 21.34
CA PRO A 57 11.01 21.86 21.96
C PRO A 57 9.48 21.83 22.08
N PHE A 58 8.92 22.53 23.07
CA PHE A 58 7.46 22.63 23.19
C PHE A 58 6.85 23.12 21.86
N PRO A 59 5.74 22.53 21.37
CA PRO A 59 5.20 22.83 20.04
C PRO A 59 4.94 24.32 19.78
N LYS A 60 4.56 25.08 20.83
CA LYS A 60 4.32 26.53 20.74
C LYS A 60 5.59 27.35 20.49
N LEU A 61 6.77 26.81 20.77
CA LEU A 61 8.06 27.51 20.57
C LEU A 61 8.54 27.46 19.12
N ILE A 62 8.16 26.43 18.35
CA ILE A 62 8.59 26.30 16.94
C ILE A 62 8.09 27.49 16.09
N PRO A 63 6.78 27.84 16.12
CA PRO A 63 6.27 29.02 15.42
C PRO A 63 6.94 30.32 15.88
N GLN A 64 7.10 30.50 17.20
CA GLN A 64 7.70 31.72 17.77
C GLN A 64 9.13 31.95 17.31
N VAL A 65 9.95 30.89 17.32
CA VAL A 65 11.36 30.96 16.88
C VAL A 65 11.46 31.14 15.37
N PHE A 66 10.56 30.53 14.59
CA PHE A 66 10.48 30.72 13.15
C PHE A 66 10.13 32.18 12.79
N GLU A 67 9.08 32.75 13.39
CA GLU A 67 8.67 34.14 13.15
C GLU A 67 9.76 35.12 13.58
N LYS A 68 10.41 34.88 14.73
CA LYS A 68 11.56 35.67 15.19
C LYS A 68 12.70 35.63 14.16
N PHE A 69 13.03 34.45 13.61
CA PHE A 69 14.03 34.30 12.56
C PHE A 69 13.67 35.12 11.32
N LYS A 70 12.44 34.98 10.84
CA LYS A 70 11.97 35.63 9.63
C LYS A 70 11.89 37.15 9.77
N SER A 71 11.47 37.65 10.92
CA SER A 71 11.49 39.09 11.23
C SER A 71 12.90 39.67 11.22
N ILE A 72 13.89 38.97 11.78
CA ILE A 72 15.30 39.41 11.77
C ILE A 72 15.87 39.45 10.35
N MET A 73 15.53 38.46 9.52
CA MET A 73 15.93 38.42 8.10
C MET A 73 15.39 39.61 7.30
N GLN A 74 14.24 40.17 7.70
CA GLN A 74 13.62 41.32 7.03
C GLN A 74 14.17 42.68 7.50
N THR A 75 14.68 42.78 8.73
CA THR A 75 14.96 44.07 9.38
C THR A 75 16.41 44.50 9.41
N ASP A 76 17.38 43.60 9.62
CA ASP A 76 18.77 44.02 9.91
C ASP A 76 19.88 43.13 9.34
N GLY A 77 19.61 41.88 8.94
CA GLY A 77 20.64 40.92 8.49
C GLY A 77 21.70 40.50 9.53
N LEU A 78 21.94 41.30 10.58
CA LEU A 78 22.82 40.99 11.70
C LEU A 78 22.14 40.01 12.67
N PHE A 79 22.58 38.75 12.61
CA PHE A 79 21.99 37.62 13.32
C PHE A 79 22.69 37.30 14.66
N LEU A 80 23.97 37.68 14.79
CA LEU A 80 24.82 37.38 15.95
C LEU A 80 24.24 37.92 17.26
N GLY A 81 24.13 37.04 18.28
CA GLY A 81 23.69 37.41 19.63
C GLY A 81 22.18 37.58 19.82
N LYS A 82 21.35 37.46 18.77
CA LYS A 82 19.88 37.64 18.87
C LYS A 82 19.12 36.39 19.37
N PHE A 83 19.78 35.24 19.46
CA PHE A 83 19.18 33.97 19.87
C PHE A 83 19.88 33.34 21.08
N GLU A 84 19.09 32.86 22.02
CA GLU A 84 19.59 32.02 23.11
C GLU A 84 19.90 30.60 22.63
N LYS A 85 20.72 29.88 23.40
CA LYS A 85 21.10 28.47 23.10
C LYS A 85 19.88 27.53 22.98
N SER A 86 18.82 27.77 23.76
CA SER A 86 17.55 27.03 23.73
C SER A 86 16.74 27.35 22.45
N GLU A 87 16.73 28.61 22.04
CA GLU A 87 16.07 29.05 20.80
C GLU A 87 16.81 28.54 19.57
N LEU A 88 18.16 28.56 19.55
CA LEU A 88 18.96 27.98 18.46
C LEU A 88 18.70 26.47 18.31
N ARG A 89 18.56 25.74 19.43
CA ARG A 89 18.13 24.34 19.37
C ARG A 89 16.75 24.22 18.72
N THR A 90 15.81 25.08 19.08
CA THR A 90 14.46 25.09 18.51
C THR A 90 14.46 25.45 17.03
N LEU A 91 15.34 26.38 16.62
CA LEU A 91 15.54 26.79 15.23
C LEU A 91 15.92 25.61 14.33
N THR A 92 16.72 24.66 14.84
CA THR A 92 17.04 23.44 14.07
C THR A 92 15.81 22.58 13.76
N TYR A 93 14.77 22.62 14.59
CA TYR A 93 13.50 21.92 14.34
C TYR A 93 12.50 22.75 13.52
N SER A 94 12.71 24.06 13.39
CA SER A 94 11.84 24.94 12.60
C SER A 94 12.30 25.10 11.15
N LEU A 95 13.39 24.46 10.74
CA LEU A 95 13.92 24.60 9.37
C LEU A 95 12.94 24.16 8.29
N SER A 96 12.18 23.10 8.54
CA SER A 96 11.14 22.58 7.65
C SER A 96 9.75 23.13 7.96
N TYR A 97 9.65 24.10 8.87
CA TYR A 97 8.38 24.73 9.26
C TYR A 97 8.06 25.89 8.32
N SER A 98 6.79 26.13 8.08
CA SER A 98 6.27 27.27 7.30
C SER A 98 4.92 27.68 7.85
N GLU A 99 4.67 28.98 7.89
CA GLU A 99 3.40 29.58 8.32
C GLU A 99 3.18 30.91 7.60
N HIS A 100 1.95 31.44 7.59
CA HIS A 100 1.61 32.79 7.11
C HIS A 100 2.17 33.14 5.71
N ASN A 101 2.13 32.20 4.76
CA ASN A 101 2.70 32.33 3.41
C ASN A 101 4.22 32.57 3.34
N GLN A 102 4.94 32.43 4.45
CA GLN A 102 6.40 32.51 4.44
C GLN A 102 7.00 31.16 4.03
N PRO A 103 8.00 31.16 3.13
CA PRO A 103 8.66 29.93 2.71
C PRO A 103 9.46 29.31 3.86
N GLN A 104 9.60 27.99 3.87
CA GLN A 104 10.44 27.28 4.84
C GLN A 104 11.88 27.79 4.78
N ILE A 105 12.57 27.85 5.94
CA ILE A 105 13.99 28.24 5.97
C ILE A 105 14.82 27.29 5.10
N PHE A 106 14.52 25.99 5.18
CA PHE A 106 15.17 24.97 4.37
C PHE A 106 15.02 25.21 2.86
N SER A 107 13.93 25.83 2.40
CA SER A 107 13.73 26.09 0.98
C SER A 107 14.65 27.19 0.41
N GLN A 108 15.31 27.97 1.28
CA GLN A 108 16.12 29.12 0.93
C GLN A 108 17.60 28.89 1.32
N PRO A 109 18.50 28.62 0.35
CA PRO A 109 19.91 28.33 0.64
C PRO A 109 20.65 29.45 1.40
N ASN A 110 20.26 30.71 1.21
CA ASN A 110 20.89 31.85 1.88
C ASN A 110 20.46 31.94 3.35
N GLU A 111 19.20 31.63 3.65
CA GLU A 111 18.72 31.61 5.05
C GLU A 111 19.38 30.45 5.83
N LEU A 112 19.63 29.32 5.16
CA LEU A 112 20.39 28.22 5.77
C LEU A 112 21.83 28.61 6.12
N ASP A 113 22.51 29.40 5.29
CA ASP A 113 23.87 29.87 5.59
C ASP A 113 23.88 30.73 6.87
N VAL A 114 22.90 31.62 7.02
CA VAL A 114 22.72 32.45 8.23
C VAL A 114 22.46 31.59 9.46
N VAL A 115 21.62 30.55 9.33
CA VAL A 115 21.41 29.59 10.42
C VAL A 115 22.72 28.88 10.77
N PHE A 116 23.50 28.43 9.79
CA PHE A 116 24.74 27.72 10.06
C PHE A 116 25.75 28.61 10.77
N GLU A 117 25.93 29.86 10.32
CA GLU A 117 26.77 30.84 10.99
C GLU A 117 26.36 31.02 12.46
N ALA A 118 25.07 31.20 12.71
CA ALA A 118 24.53 31.31 14.06
C ALA A 118 24.81 30.08 14.93
N LEU A 119 24.61 28.88 14.37
CA LEU A 119 24.89 27.63 15.08
C LEU A 119 26.39 27.42 15.33
N GLU A 120 27.28 27.88 14.44
CA GLU A 120 28.72 27.74 14.61
C GLU A 120 29.25 28.63 15.75
N THR A 121 28.71 29.85 15.90
CA THR A 121 29.14 30.77 16.97
C THR A 121 28.90 30.21 18.38
N VAL A 122 27.85 29.40 18.57
CA VAL A 122 27.48 28.83 19.87
C VAL A 122 27.11 27.36 19.75
N TRP A 123 28.01 26.58 19.12
CA TRP A 123 27.76 25.17 18.80
C TRP A 123 27.41 24.31 20.02
N LYS A 124 26.43 23.42 19.85
CA LYS A 124 26.12 22.33 20.76
C LYS A 124 25.74 21.08 19.96
N ASP A 125 26.24 19.93 20.39
CA ASP A 125 25.94 18.65 19.72
C ASP A 125 24.45 18.28 19.72
N SER A 126 23.66 18.85 20.64
CA SER A 126 22.20 18.69 20.64
C SER A 126 21.52 19.24 19.38
N TYR A 127 22.17 20.15 18.65
CA TYR A 127 21.64 20.72 17.41
C TYR A 127 21.59 19.70 16.27
N LEU A 128 22.50 18.72 16.28
CA LEU A 128 22.56 17.67 15.25
C LEU A 128 21.25 16.91 15.10
N ILE A 129 20.50 16.71 16.18
CA ILE A 129 19.25 15.93 16.15
C ILE A 129 18.17 16.69 15.38
N GLY A 130 18.02 18.00 15.59
CA GLY A 130 17.05 18.80 14.83
C GLY A 130 17.48 19.01 13.38
N LEU A 131 18.79 19.15 13.13
CA LEU A 131 19.32 19.21 11.76
C LEU A 131 19.07 17.90 10.99
N MET A 132 19.31 16.75 11.62
CA MET A 132 18.99 15.44 11.05
C MET A 132 17.48 15.24 10.86
N ASP A 133 16.66 15.72 11.79
CA ASP A 133 15.19 15.70 11.67
C ASP A 133 14.74 16.43 10.40
N CYS A 134 15.25 17.64 10.17
CA CYS A 134 14.98 18.41 8.95
C CYS A 134 15.51 17.68 7.70
N TYR A 135 16.74 17.15 7.76
CA TYR A 135 17.39 16.52 6.61
C TYR A 135 16.61 15.30 6.11
N LEU A 136 16.21 14.39 7.00
CA LEU A 136 15.48 13.17 6.63
C LEU A 136 14.02 13.43 6.25
N LYS A 137 13.38 14.46 6.83
CA LYS A 137 12.05 14.91 6.43
C LYS A 137 12.00 15.47 5.02
N ASN A 138 13.08 16.10 4.59
CA ASN A 138 13.21 16.69 3.26
C ASN A 138 14.02 15.81 2.30
N TRP A 139 14.02 14.49 2.52
CA TRP A 139 14.60 13.56 1.57
C TRP A 139 13.82 13.62 0.23
N GLU A 140 14.52 13.52 -0.89
CA GLU A 140 13.96 13.71 -2.25
C GLU A 140 13.30 15.09 -2.49
N THR A 141 13.65 16.11 -1.72
CA THR A 141 13.16 17.47 -1.93
C THR A 141 13.60 18.07 -3.27
N LYS A 142 12.77 18.98 -3.82
CA LYS A 142 13.13 19.83 -4.96
C LYS A 142 14.23 20.85 -4.64
N HIS A 143 14.49 21.11 -3.35
CA HIS A 143 15.51 22.07 -2.89
C HIS A 143 16.89 21.40 -2.76
N ALA A 144 17.43 20.88 -3.87
CA ALA A 144 18.65 20.06 -3.89
C ALA A 144 19.86 20.77 -3.26
N SER A 145 20.06 22.06 -3.58
CA SER A 145 21.15 22.87 -3.02
C SER A 145 21.08 22.99 -1.49
N SER A 146 19.90 23.23 -0.93
CA SER A 146 19.68 23.26 0.52
C SER A 146 19.95 21.91 1.19
N SER A 147 19.51 20.83 0.56
CA SER A 147 19.75 19.46 1.02
C SER A 147 21.25 19.15 1.06
N GLU A 148 21.98 19.48 0.00
CA GLU A 148 23.42 19.30 -0.08
C GLU A 148 24.17 20.11 0.99
N LYS A 149 23.84 21.40 1.13
CA LYS A 149 24.41 22.28 2.16
C LYS A 149 24.20 21.72 3.57
N LEU A 150 22.95 21.36 3.90
CA LEU A 150 22.61 20.79 5.20
C LEU A 150 23.32 19.47 5.47
N GLY A 151 23.34 18.56 4.48
CA GLY A 151 24.05 17.28 4.59
C GLY A 151 25.55 17.47 4.83
N ASN A 152 26.20 18.36 4.06
CA ASN A 152 27.61 18.68 4.24
C ASN A 152 27.92 19.26 5.63
N PHE A 153 27.08 20.18 6.10
CA PHE A 153 27.21 20.76 7.44
C PHE A 153 27.07 19.68 8.54
N ILE A 154 26.03 18.84 8.45
CA ILE A 154 25.81 17.75 9.40
C ILE A 154 27.01 16.77 9.40
N PHE A 155 27.49 16.36 8.23
CA PHE A 155 28.59 15.40 8.13
C PHE A 155 29.92 15.97 8.65
N LYS A 156 30.20 17.25 8.40
CA LYS A 156 31.34 17.95 9.01
C LYS A 156 31.27 17.86 10.54
N LYS A 157 30.10 18.14 11.12
CA LYS A 157 29.90 18.12 12.59
C LYS A 157 29.91 16.70 13.16
N LEU A 158 29.33 15.70 12.49
CA LEU A 158 29.36 14.30 12.93
C LEU A 158 30.76 13.69 12.89
N ARG A 159 31.58 14.01 11.88
CA ARG A 159 32.98 13.52 11.80
C ARG A 159 33.80 14.00 13.00
N ASN A 160 33.60 15.25 13.39
CA ASN A 160 34.30 15.90 14.49
C ASN A 160 33.68 15.59 15.87
N TYR A 161 32.55 14.87 15.92
CA TYR A 161 31.90 14.52 17.18
C TYR A 161 32.73 13.50 17.99
N ASP A 162 33.12 13.86 19.21
CA ASP A 162 33.91 13.06 20.15
C ASP A 162 33.14 12.70 21.44
N GLY A 163 31.92 13.19 21.59
CA GLY A 163 31.10 12.97 22.77
C GLY A 163 30.54 11.54 22.91
N ASN A 164 29.81 11.32 24.02
CA ASN A 164 29.34 9.99 24.43
C ASN A 164 27.86 9.68 24.15
N ARG A 165 27.11 10.54 23.47
CA ARG A 165 25.68 10.32 23.22
C ARG A 165 25.48 9.14 22.25
N PRO A 166 24.75 8.08 22.64
CA PRO A 166 24.61 6.87 21.84
C PRO A 166 24.08 7.13 20.42
N ILE A 167 23.06 7.98 20.29
CA ILE A 167 22.49 8.35 18.99
C ILE A 167 23.51 9.01 18.06
N LEU A 168 24.29 9.96 18.55
CA LEU A 168 25.27 10.68 17.73
C LEU A 168 26.44 9.78 17.35
N LYS A 169 26.83 8.86 18.24
CA LYS A 169 27.79 7.78 17.90
C LYS A 169 27.25 6.86 16.82
N SER A 170 25.97 6.47 16.89
CA SER A 170 25.32 5.67 15.86
C SER A 170 25.29 6.41 14.51
N LEU A 171 24.84 7.67 14.50
CA LEU A 171 24.82 8.51 13.30
C LEU A 171 26.21 8.64 12.67
N LYS A 172 27.25 8.90 13.49
CA LYS A 172 28.64 8.96 13.03
C LYS A 172 29.11 7.65 12.41
N THR A 173 28.84 6.52 13.07
CA THR A 173 29.25 5.18 12.60
C THR A 173 28.54 4.79 11.31
N ASN A 174 27.28 5.21 11.17
CA ASN A 174 26.39 4.83 10.09
C ASN A 174 26.22 5.93 9.03
N MET A 175 27.13 6.91 8.98
CA MET A 175 27.08 8.06 8.06
C MET A 175 26.80 7.69 6.60
N LYS A 176 27.33 6.56 6.13
CA LYS A 176 27.12 6.06 4.76
C LYS A 176 25.64 5.91 4.38
N PHE A 177 24.75 5.64 5.34
CA PHE A 177 23.32 5.49 5.08
C PHE A 177 22.59 6.82 4.90
N PHE A 178 23.25 7.94 5.17
CA PHE A 178 22.65 9.26 5.04
C PHE A 178 23.21 10.02 3.83
N ASP A 179 24.09 9.41 3.01
CA ASP A 179 24.60 10.03 1.78
C ASP A 179 23.43 10.33 0.83
N ALA A 180 23.31 11.58 0.37
CA ALA A 180 22.22 12.05 -0.47
C ALA A 180 22.08 11.27 -1.80
N ARG A 181 23.15 10.61 -2.27
CA ARG A 181 23.14 9.91 -3.56
C ARG A 181 22.51 8.52 -3.45
N ASN A 182 22.79 7.77 -2.38
CA ASN A 182 22.37 6.37 -2.27
C ASN A 182 22.27 5.83 -0.84
N GLY A 183 22.33 6.66 0.19
CA GLY A 183 22.38 6.20 1.58
C GLY A 183 21.14 5.39 2.00
N ASP A 184 19.98 5.82 1.55
CA ASP A 184 18.70 5.12 1.68
C ASP A 184 18.71 3.73 1.02
N VAL A 185 19.25 3.63 -0.19
CA VAL A 185 19.40 2.38 -0.94
C VAL A 185 20.36 1.43 -0.23
N LEU A 186 21.47 1.96 0.31
CA LEU A 186 22.45 1.20 1.07
C LEU A 186 21.84 0.62 2.35
N LEU A 187 21.07 1.42 3.09
CA LEU A 187 20.42 0.94 4.32
C LEU A 187 19.40 -0.17 4.03
N GLY A 188 18.51 0.05 3.06
CA GLY A 188 17.49 -0.94 2.71
C GLY A 188 18.11 -2.26 2.25
N SER A 189 19.16 -2.18 1.44
CA SER A 189 19.92 -3.35 0.99
C SER A 189 20.63 -4.07 2.14
N GLU A 190 21.23 -3.33 3.07
CA GLU A 190 21.93 -3.91 4.22
C GLU A 190 20.95 -4.62 5.17
N LEU A 191 19.80 -4.02 5.46
CA LEU A 191 18.74 -4.64 6.26
C LEU A 191 18.23 -5.94 5.61
N ALA A 192 18.05 -5.93 4.28
CA ALA A 192 17.64 -7.10 3.52
C ALA A 192 18.68 -8.23 3.61
N ILE A 193 19.97 -7.92 3.38
CA ILE A 193 21.07 -8.90 3.47
C ILE A 193 21.17 -9.49 4.88
N LYS A 194 20.98 -8.66 5.91
CA LYS A 194 21.03 -9.09 7.31
C LYS A 194 19.73 -9.76 7.79
N ASN A 195 18.74 -9.93 6.91
CA ASN A 195 17.41 -10.46 7.21
C ASN A 195 16.77 -9.78 8.45
N LYS A 196 16.95 -8.46 8.55
CA LYS A 196 16.30 -7.64 9.59
C LYS A 196 14.90 -7.25 9.12
N GLN A 197 13.98 -7.11 10.07
CA GLN A 197 12.63 -6.65 9.78
C GLN A 197 12.67 -5.17 9.36
N ILE A 198 12.06 -4.83 8.24
CA ILE A 198 12.18 -3.47 7.67
C ILE A 198 11.49 -2.42 8.55
N LYS A 199 10.45 -2.80 9.30
CA LYS A 199 9.80 -1.92 10.29
C LYS A 199 10.73 -1.47 11.42
N GLU A 200 11.82 -2.20 11.67
CA GLU A 200 12.81 -1.87 12.70
C GLU A 200 13.93 -0.97 12.17
N ALA A 201 13.86 -0.47 10.92
CA ALA A 201 14.93 0.30 10.30
C ALA A 201 15.35 1.55 11.09
N ALA A 202 14.38 2.30 11.64
CA ALA A 202 14.68 3.46 12.48
C ALA A 202 15.40 3.04 13.77
N LYS A 203 14.90 1.99 14.43
CA LYS A 203 15.50 1.42 15.64
C LYS A 203 16.91 0.88 15.41
N TYR A 204 17.15 0.27 14.26
CA TYR A 204 18.48 -0.21 13.84
C TYR A 204 19.53 0.92 13.85
N LEU A 205 19.11 2.15 13.53
CA LEU A 205 19.95 3.34 13.54
C LEU A 205 19.94 4.10 14.88
N LEU A 206 19.24 3.59 15.90
CA LEU A 206 18.93 4.29 17.16
C LEU A 206 18.20 5.62 16.95
N LEU A 207 17.35 5.70 15.91
CA LEU A 207 16.48 6.83 15.63
C LEU A 207 15.14 6.67 16.33
N HIS A 208 14.43 7.78 16.53
CA HIS A 208 13.08 7.77 17.08
C HIS A 208 12.12 7.04 16.12
N GLU A 209 11.21 6.23 16.65
CA GLU A 209 10.33 5.39 15.82
C GLU A 209 9.46 6.21 14.86
N SER A 210 9.01 7.40 15.29
CA SER A 210 8.23 8.30 14.43
C SER A 210 9.00 8.79 13.20
N TRP A 211 10.33 8.70 13.18
CA TRP A 211 11.13 9.06 12.01
C TRP A 211 10.95 8.07 10.87
N PHE A 212 10.46 6.86 11.17
CA PHE A 212 10.08 5.90 10.15
C PHE A 212 9.02 6.46 9.20
N LEU A 213 8.25 7.48 9.59
CA LEU A 213 7.28 8.19 8.72
C LEU A 213 7.94 9.14 7.71
N TYR A 214 9.23 9.43 7.84
CA TYR A 214 9.90 10.45 7.02
C TYR A 214 10.18 9.94 5.59
N PRO A 215 10.14 10.81 4.56
CA PRO A 215 10.37 10.44 3.17
C PRO A 215 11.64 9.62 2.93
N TYR A 216 12.70 9.81 3.74
CA TYR A 216 13.90 8.96 3.71
C TYR A 216 13.58 7.46 3.71
N PHE A 217 12.67 7.01 4.59
CA PHE A 217 12.35 5.58 4.71
C PHE A 217 11.54 5.03 3.54
N SER A 218 10.93 5.89 2.70
CA SER A 218 10.26 5.47 1.46
C SER A 218 11.21 4.67 0.56
N LYS A 219 12.40 5.20 0.29
CA LYS A 219 13.41 4.55 -0.55
C LYS A 219 14.14 3.41 0.16
N VAL A 220 14.27 3.47 1.49
CA VAL A 220 14.79 2.36 2.29
C VAL A 220 13.90 1.12 2.14
N ILE A 221 12.58 1.29 2.29
CA ILE A 221 11.59 0.21 2.10
C ILE A 221 11.65 -0.34 0.68
N LEU A 222 11.71 0.53 -0.32
CA LEU A 222 11.84 0.12 -1.72
C LEU A 222 13.12 -0.70 -1.95
N ALA A 223 14.27 -0.22 -1.50
CA ALA A 223 15.54 -0.91 -1.69
C ALA A 223 15.57 -2.26 -0.98
N TYR A 224 14.97 -2.34 0.21
CA TYR A 224 14.76 -3.60 0.93
C TYR A 224 13.95 -4.59 0.09
N TYR A 225 12.80 -4.16 -0.45
CA TYR A 225 11.97 -4.98 -1.32
C TYR A 225 12.75 -5.43 -2.58
N VAL A 226 13.38 -4.50 -3.29
CA VAL A 226 14.11 -4.79 -4.54
C VAL A 226 15.22 -5.83 -4.29
N LYS A 227 15.91 -5.73 -3.16
CA LYS A 227 16.97 -6.67 -2.79
C LYS A 227 16.45 -8.09 -2.51
N ARG A 228 15.20 -8.21 -2.06
CA ARG A 228 14.53 -9.47 -1.69
C ARG A 228 13.41 -9.89 -2.64
N LYS A 229 13.28 -9.27 -3.81
CA LYS A 229 12.10 -9.49 -4.68
C LYS A 229 11.86 -10.97 -5.07
N ASN A 230 12.91 -11.79 -5.10
CA ASN A 230 12.82 -13.20 -5.46
C ASN A 230 12.28 -14.08 -4.31
N ASP A 231 12.41 -13.67 -3.05
CA ASP A 231 11.90 -14.35 -1.86
C ASP A 231 10.68 -13.64 -1.24
N VAL A 232 9.92 -12.90 -2.06
CA VAL A 232 8.79 -12.08 -1.60
C VAL A 232 7.77 -12.83 -0.74
N GLN A 233 7.52 -14.10 -1.03
CA GLN A 233 6.60 -14.93 -0.25
C GLN A 233 7.01 -15.06 1.23
N VAL A 234 8.30 -14.95 1.54
CA VAL A 234 8.86 -15.13 2.89
C VAL A 234 8.65 -13.89 3.75
N PHE A 235 8.71 -12.68 3.17
CA PHE A 235 8.70 -11.42 3.94
C PHE A 235 7.54 -10.48 3.59
N ILE A 236 6.60 -10.89 2.74
CA ILE A 236 5.47 -10.06 2.32
C ILE A 236 4.67 -9.50 3.51
N ASP A 237 4.52 -10.26 4.59
CA ASP A 237 3.80 -9.82 5.78
C ASP A 237 4.57 -8.73 6.55
N ASP A 238 5.92 -8.83 6.61
CA ASP A 238 6.79 -7.78 7.17
C ASP A 238 6.75 -6.51 6.31
N LEU A 239 6.81 -6.67 4.98
CA LEU A 239 6.70 -5.55 4.04
C LEU A 239 5.35 -4.84 4.16
N SER A 240 4.26 -5.62 4.24
CA SER A 240 2.90 -5.08 4.42
C SER A 240 2.81 -4.27 5.70
N HIS A 241 3.28 -4.82 6.83
CA HIS A 241 3.25 -4.11 8.12
C HIS A 241 4.06 -2.81 8.09
N ALA A 242 5.24 -2.84 7.46
CA ALA A 242 6.08 -1.67 7.33
C ALA A 242 5.46 -0.58 6.46
N LEU A 243 4.82 -0.92 5.34
CA LEU A 243 4.11 0.07 4.52
C LEU A 243 2.93 0.70 5.28
N HIS A 244 2.18 -0.10 6.06
CA HIS A 244 1.12 0.42 6.92
C HIS A 244 1.66 1.37 8.00
N GLN A 245 2.77 1.01 8.65
CA GLN A 245 3.39 1.85 9.68
C GLN A 245 3.99 3.13 9.08
N HIS A 246 4.56 3.05 7.88
CA HIS A 246 5.11 4.21 7.19
C HIS A 246 4.01 5.21 6.77
N ASN A 247 2.83 4.70 6.42
CA ASN A 247 1.62 5.46 6.12
C ASN A 247 1.84 6.62 5.14
N ASN A 248 2.47 6.32 4.00
CA ASN A 248 2.77 7.30 2.97
C ASN A 248 2.25 6.85 1.60
N SER A 249 1.38 7.66 0.99
CA SER A 249 0.75 7.35 -0.30
C SER A 249 1.77 7.15 -1.42
N ILE A 250 2.83 7.96 -1.48
CA ILE A 250 3.88 7.88 -2.50
C ILE A 250 4.62 6.56 -2.38
N SER A 251 5.04 6.20 -1.16
CA SER A 251 5.75 4.96 -0.90
C SER A 251 4.89 3.73 -1.20
N ASN A 252 3.62 3.76 -0.80
CA ASN A 252 2.66 2.71 -1.10
C ASN A 252 2.55 2.50 -2.61
N LYS A 253 2.26 3.57 -3.37
CA LYS A 253 2.20 3.54 -4.84
C LYS A 253 3.46 2.95 -5.47
N ARG A 254 4.63 3.40 -5.01
CA ARG A 254 5.95 3.01 -5.55
C ARG A 254 6.30 1.54 -5.28
N VAL A 255 6.01 1.04 -4.09
CA VAL A 255 6.36 -0.35 -3.70
C VAL A 255 5.30 -1.33 -4.17
N VAL A 256 4.01 -1.00 -4.00
CA VAL A 256 2.90 -1.87 -4.37
C VAL A 256 2.85 -2.11 -5.87
N SER A 257 3.11 -1.10 -6.71
CA SER A 257 3.09 -1.29 -8.17
C SER A 257 4.08 -2.37 -8.61
N LYS A 258 5.32 -2.29 -8.10
CA LYS A 258 6.36 -3.30 -8.38
C LYS A 258 6.03 -4.65 -7.77
N LEU A 259 5.37 -4.68 -6.62
CA LEU A 259 4.94 -5.92 -5.95
C LEU A 259 3.87 -6.65 -6.78
N VAL A 260 2.88 -5.93 -7.31
CA VAL A 260 1.83 -6.47 -8.21
C VAL A 260 2.46 -7.06 -9.47
N ILE A 261 3.33 -6.31 -10.14
CA ILE A 261 4.02 -6.78 -11.36
C ILE A 261 4.83 -8.05 -11.08
N GLN A 262 5.55 -8.08 -9.95
CA GLN A 262 6.35 -9.24 -9.55
C GLN A 262 5.49 -10.47 -9.22
N ALA A 263 4.39 -10.30 -8.49
CA ALA A 263 3.48 -11.40 -8.19
C ALA A 263 2.76 -11.92 -9.45
N ASN A 264 2.53 -11.07 -10.45
CA ASN A 264 2.01 -11.49 -11.75
C ASN A 264 2.99 -12.40 -12.50
N SER A 265 4.27 -12.01 -12.55
CA SER A 265 5.29 -12.79 -13.25
C SER A 265 5.58 -14.14 -12.58
N MET A 266 5.41 -14.22 -11.26
CA MET A 266 5.57 -15.48 -10.52
C MET A 266 4.41 -16.47 -10.71
N GLN A 267 3.22 -16.01 -11.12
CA GLN A 267 2.01 -16.84 -11.32
C GLN A 267 1.65 -17.75 -10.14
N VAL A 268 1.79 -17.24 -8.90
CA VAL A 268 1.40 -17.98 -7.68
C VAL A 268 0.12 -17.37 -7.11
N ASP A 269 -1.00 -18.09 -7.23
CA ASP A 269 -2.35 -17.60 -6.84
C ASP A 269 -2.41 -17.09 -5.39
N VAL A 270 -1.86 -17.85 -4.44
CA VAL A 270 -1.84 -17.47 -3.01
C VAL A 270 -1.09 -16.15 -2.78
N LEU A 271 -0.01 -15.93 -3.54
CA LEU A 271 0.74 -14.67 -3.47
C LEU A 271 -0.05 -13.53 -4.10
N GLN A 272 -0.69 -13.76 -5.25
CA GLN A 272 -1.53 -12.76 -5.91
C GLN A 272 -2.68 -12.31 -4.99
N ASP A 273 -3.32 -13.23 -4.27
CA ASP A 273 -4.38 -12.88 -3.31
C ASP A 273 -3.89 -12.01 -2.16
N LYS A 274 -2.73 -12.35 -1.58
CA LYS A 274 -2.11 -11.51 -0.55
C LYS A 274 -1.75 -10.13 -1.09
N VAL A 275 -1.12 -10.07 -2.26
CA VAL A 275 -0.73 -8.80 -2.89
C VAL A 275 -1.94 -7.96 -3.28
N LYS A 276 -3.02 -8.58 -3.77
CA LYS A 276 -4.29 -7.91 -4.05
C LYS A 276 -4.85 -7.23 -2.80
N SER A 277 -4.93 -7.95 -1.68
CA SER A 277 -5.39 -7.38 -0.40
C SER A 277 -4.53 -6.19 0.03
N ILE A 278 -3.20 -6.34 -0.03
CA ILE A 278 -2.25 -5.25 0.28
C ILE A 278 -2.47 -4.04 -0.63
N ALA A 279 -2.61 -4.26 -1.94
CA ALA A 279 -2.74 -3.20 -2.93
C ALA A 279 -4.05 -2.41 -2.76
N VAL A 280 -5.17 -3.12 -2.59
CA VAL A 280 -6.49 -2.50 -2.35
C VAL A 280 -6.47 -1.70 -1.04
N LYS A 281 -5.83 -2.20 0.01
CA LYS A 281 -5.78 -1.52 1.31
C LYS A 281 -4.86 -0.30 1.34
N LEU A 282 -3.71 -0.36 0.65
CA LEU A 282 -2.67 0.69 0.73
C LEU A 282 -2.76 1.75 -0.38
N VAL A 283 -3.27 1.39 -1.56
CA VAL A 283 -3.39 2.27 -2.72
C VAL A 283 -4.86 2.54 -3.04
N GLY A 284 -5.68 1.49 -3.07
CA GLY A 284 -7.11 1.58 -3.35
C GLY A 284 -7.52 0.72 -4.55
N ASP A 285 -8.83 0.70 -4.79
CA ASP A 285 -9.45 -0.09 -5.85
C ASP A 285 -9.04 0.39 -7.26
N PRO A 286 -8.53 -0.47 -8.16
CA PRO A 286 -8.00 -0.06 -9.47
C PRO A 286 -8.99 0.57 -10.46
N ALA A 287 -10.31 0.35 -10.35
CA ALA A 287 -11.21 1.10 -11.25
C ALA A 287 -11.31 2.58 -10.86
N HIS A 288 -10.94 2.98 -9.64
CA HIS A 288 -10.75 4.39 -9.32
C HIS A 288 -9.35 4.82 -9.80
N ALA A 289 -9.27 5.19 -11.09
CA ALA A 289 -8.01 5.54 -11.75
C ALA A 289 -7.21 6.62 -10.99
N SER A 290 -7.90 7.57 -10.34
CA SER A 290 -7.30 8.63 -9.51
C SER A 290 -6.37 8.10 -8.42
N ASN A 291 -6.71 6.98 -7.78
CA ASN A 291 -5.88 6.34 -6.75
C ASN A 291 -4.54 5.83 -7.31
N TRP A 292 -4.50 5.49 -8.59
CA TRP A 292 -3.35 4.89 -9.27
C TRP A 292 -2.58 5.88 -10.15
N THR A 293 -2.94 7.16 -10.09
CA THR A 293 -2.21 8.22 -10.79
C THR A 293 -0.78 8.38 -10.27
N ALA A 294 0.09 8.86 -11.16
CA ALA A 294 1.46 9.21 -10.83
C ALA A 294 1.51 10.27 -9.73
N PHE A 295 2.47 10.13 -8.81
CA PHE A 295 2.75 11.12 -7.77
C PHE A 295 3.72 12.20 -8.27
N GLU A 296 3.85 13.28 -7.50
CA GLU A 296 4.77 14.37 -7.81
C GLU A 296 6.21 13.86 -7.92
N ASN A 297 6.91 14.25 -8.99
CA ASN A 297 8.28 13.82 -9.31
C ASN A 297 8.46 12.32 -9.61
N ALA A 298 7.38 11.58 -9.92
CA ALA A 298 7.50 10.20 -10.40
C ALA A 298 8.29 10.13 -11.72
N THR A 299 9.23 9.19 -11.79
CA THR A 299 9.98 8.86 -13.01
C THR A 299 9.09 8.18 -14.05
N GLU A 300 9.48 8.21 -15.33
CA GLU A 300 8.73 7.51 -16.40
C GLU A 300 8.58 6.01 -16.15
N ALA A 301 9.59 5.39 -15.53
CA ALA A 301 9.52 3.99 -15.11
C ALA A 301 8.43 3.77 -14.05
N GLU A 302 8.34 4.65 -13.05
CA GLU A 302 7.30 4.57 -12.01
C GLU A 302 5.90 4.82 -12.56
N LYS A 303 5.74 5.72 -13.54
CA LYS A 303 4.47 5.95 -14.24
C LYS A 303 4.02 4.69 -14.97
N THR A 304 4.94 4.07 -15.70
CA THR A 304 4.68 2.82 -16.45
C THR A 304 4.35 1.67 -15.50
N ASP A 305 5.09 1.54 -14.39
CA ASP A 305 4.85 0.53 -13.37
C ASP A 305 3.46 0.70 -12.72
N LEU A 306 3.07 1.94 -12.40
CA LEU A 306 1.75 2.23 -11.82
C LEU A 306 0.61 1.84 -12.75
N GLU A 307 0.70 2.21 -14.03
CA GLU A 307 -0.33 1.87 -15.01
C GLU A 307 -0.41 0.35 -15.24
N SER A 308 0.75 -0.31 -15.37
CA SER A 308 0.83 -1.76 -15.56
C SER A 308 0.27 -2.51 -14.36
N ALA A 309 0.66 -2.11 -13.15
CA ALA A 309 0.15 -2.68 -11.91
C ALA A 309 -1.36 -2.50 -11.77
N ARG A 310 -1.90 -1.33 -12.13
CA ARG A 310 -3.35 -1.07 -12.12
C ARG A 310 -4.09 -2.04 -13.04
N LYS A 311 -3.60 -2.22 -14.28
CA LYS A 311 -4.19 -3.13 -15.27
C LYS A 311 -4.18 -4.58 -14.78
N ILE A 312 -3.02 -5.06 -14.33
CA ILE A 312 -2.85 -6.41 -13.76
C ILE A 312 -3.79 -6.65 -12.57
N LEU A 313 -3.83 -5.70 -11.62
CA LEU A 313 -4.68 -5.84 -10.44
C LEU A 313 -6.17 -5.84 -10.82
N ASN A 314 -6.56 -5.02 -11.80
CA ASN A 314 -7.92 -4.99 -12.32
C ASN A 314 -8.29 -6.36 -12.94
N GLU A 315 -7.42 -6.94 -13.76
CA GLU A 315 -7.63 -8.28 -14.34
C GLU A 315 -7.80 -9.35 -13.26
N TRP A 316 -6.96 -9.36 -12.21
CA TRP A 316 -7.10 -10.30 -11.09
C TRP A 316 -8.46 -10.17 -10.38
N ILE A 317 -8.88 -8.93 -10.12
CA ILE A 317 -10.14 -8.64 -9.47
C ILE A 317 -11.31 -9.07 -10.35
N ILE A 318 -11.33 -8.69 -11.63
CA ILE A 318 -12.40 -9.08 -12.56
C ILE A 318 -12.47 -10.62 -12.63
N LYS A 319 -11.33 -11.32 -12.73
CA LYS A 319 -11.27 -12.79 -12.83
C LYS A 319 -11.97 -13.43 -11.63
N GLN A 320 -11.69 -12.93 -10.43
CA GLN A 320 -12.30 -13.44 -9.21
C GLN A 320 -13.78 -13.09 -9.12
N PHE A 321 -14.16 -11.85 -9.42
CA PHE A 321 -15.56 -11.44 -9.38
C PHE A 321 -16.43 -12.19 -10.38
N ILE A 322 -15.97 -12.37 -11.62
CA ILE A 322 -16.68 -13.18 -12.61
C ILE A 322 -16.82 -14.62 -12.11
N SER A 323 -15.72 -15.21 -11.63
CA SER A 323 -15.74 -16.57 -11.09
C SER A 323 -16.76 -16.74 -9.96
N VAL A 324 -16.73 -15.86 -8.97
CA VAL A 324 -17.65 -15.89 -7.80
C VAL A 324 -19.08 -15.58 -8.21
N PHE A 325 -19.30 -14.62 -9.12
CA PHE A 325 -20.62 -14.27 -9.62
C PHE A 325 -21.29 -15.49 -10.27
N PHE A 326 -20.59 -16.22 -11.14
CA PHE A 326 -21.15 -17.42 -11.73
C PHE A 326 -21.34 -18.56 -10.72
N ASP A 327 -20.47 -18.70 -9.72
CA ASP A 327 -20.62 -19.73 -8.70
C ASP A 327 -21.86 -19.46 -7.80
N VAL A 328 -22.06 -18.20 -7.39
CA VAL A 328 -23.05 -17.80 -6.37
C VAL A 328 -24.40 -17.41 -6.97
N CYS A 329 -24.42 -16.75 -8.13
CA CYS A 329 -25.62 -16.12 -8.69
C CYS A 329 -26.28 -16.91 -9.83
N ILE A 330 -25.52 -17.72 -10.57
CA ILE A 330 -26.02 -18.40 -11.80
C ILE A 330 -25.88 -19.91 -11.70
N SER A 331 -24.78 -20.41 -11.13
CA SER A 331 -24.39 -21.83 -11.08
C SER A 331 -24.23 -22.47 -12.47
N ASP A 332 -23.65 -21.74 -13.42
CA ASP A 332 -23.39 -22.19 -14.79
C ASP A 332 -21.89 -22.22 -15.11
N VAL A 333 -21.31 -23.43 -15.14
CA VAL A 333 -19.89 -23.66 -15.39
C VAL A 333 -19.48 -23.27 -16.82
N ARG A 334 -20.36 -23.48 -17.80
CA ARG A 334 -20.05 -23.26 -19.22
C ARG A 334 -19.96 -21.76 -19.53
N ARG A 335 -20.93 -20.98 -19.07
CA ARG A 335 -20.88 -19.51 -19.18
C ARG A 335 -19.73 -18.91 -18.38
N LYS A 336 -19.44 -19.45 -17.18
CA LYS A 336 -18.26 -19.07 -16.40
C LYS A 336 -16.96 -19.25 -17.20
N SER A 337 -16.73 -20.44 -17.75
CA SER A 337 -15.53 -20.73 -18.55
C SER A 337 -15.41 -19.81 -19.76
N TYR A 338 -16.53 -19.51 -20.44
CA TYR A 338 -16.54 -18.58 -21.55
C TYR A 338 -16.09 -17.16 -21.13
N TRP A 339 -16.72 -16.57 -20.12
CA TRP A 339 -16.37 -15.21 -19.68
C TRP A 339 -14.96 -15.11 -19.10
N LEU A 340 -14.48 -16.14 -18.41
CA LEU A 340 -13.08 -16.19 -17.95
C LEU A 340 -12.08 -16.22 -19.11
N SER A 341 -12.45 -16.75 -20.28
CA SER A 341 -11.58 -16.73 -21.48
C SER A 341 -11.45 -15.33 -22.10
N LYS A 342 -12.37 -14.40 -21.78
CA LYS A 342 -12.41 -13.03 -22.32
C LYS A 342 -11.89 -11.98 -21.34
N ILE A 343 -11.25 -12.40 -20.24
CA ILE A 343 -10.89 -11.52 -19.13
C ILE A 343 -10.01 -10.33 -19.54
N ASN A 344 -9.09 -10.54 -20.48
CA ASN A 344 -8.14 -9.54 -20.94
C ASN A 344 -8.80 -8.42 -21.76
N ASP A 345 -10.00 -8.66 -22.29
CA ASP A 345 -10.76 -7.67 -23.06
C ASP A 345 -11.64 -6.78 -22.16
N ILE A 346 -11.83 -7.18 -20.90
CA ILE A 346 -12.73 -6.51 -19.94
C ILE A 346 -11.97 -5.40 -19.21
N SER A 347 -12.39 -4.16 -19.42
CA SER A 347 -11.80 -2.97 -18.79
C SER A 347 -12.44 -2.64 -17.44
N GLY A 348 -13.69 -3.04 -17.22
CA GLY A 348 -14.43 -2.77 -16.00
C GLY A 348 -15.68 -3.63 -15.86
N PHE A 349 -16.23 -3.68 -14.65
CA PHE A 349 -17.45 -4.42 -14.37
C PHE A 349 -18.23 -3.82 -13.19
N LYS A 350 -19.52 -4.17 -13.11
CA LYS A 350 -20.40 -3.90 -11.98
C LYS A 350 -21.50 -4.94 -11.91
N ILE A 351 -21.86 -5.35 -10.69
CA ILE A 351 -22.91 -6.34 -10.46
C ILE A 351 -24.15 -5.62 -9.95
N TYR A 352 -25.32 -6.03 -10.43
CA TYR A 352 -26.60 -5.51 -10.02
C TYR A 352 -27.51 -6.65 -9.57
N GLY A 353 -28.29 -6.44 -8.51
CA GLY A 353 -29.31 -7.40 -8.09
C GLY A 353 -29.80 -7.18 -6.66
N SER A 354 -30.47 -8.16 -6.08
CA SER A 354 -31.08 -8.01 -4.75
C SER A 354 -30.05 -8.01 -3.61
N ALA A 355 -30.43 -7.39 -2.48
CA ALA A 355 -29.62 -7.38 -1.25
C ALA A 355 -29.25 -8.79 -0.73
N VAL A 356 -30.06 -9.81 -1.08
CA VAL A 356 -29.78 -11.22 -0.76
C VAL A 356 -28.52 -11.69 -1.47
N TYR A 357 -28.40 -11.43 -2.78
CA TYR A 357 -27.20 -11.81 -3.54
C TYR A 357 -25.99 -10.97 -3.15
N GLN A 358 -26.17 -9.68 -2.85
CA GLN A 358 -25.09 -8.87 -2.28
C GLN A 358 -24.53 -9.50 -0.99
N SER A 359 -25.41 -9.95 -0.10
CA SER A 359 -25.02 -10.58 1.17
C SER A 359 -24.30 -11.91 0.94
N ARG A 360 -24.73 -12.71 -0.03
CA ARG A 360 -24.04 -13.97 -0.41
C ARG A 360 -22.66 -13.70 -0.99
N LEU A 361 -22.51 -12.71 -1.87
CA LEU A 361 -21.21 -12.34 -2.44
C LEU A 361 -20.25 -11.83 -1.36
N LYS A 362 -20.74 -11.10 -0.34
CA LYS A 362 -19.94 -10.65 0.80
C LYS A 362 -19.41 -11.78 1.68
N GLN A 363 -19.97 -13.00 1.59
CA GLN A 363 -19.47 -14.16 2.34
C GLN A 363 -18.25 -14.79 1.69
N ASP A 364 -17.94 -14.47 0.43
CA ASP A 364 -16.75 -14.98 -0.25
C ASP A 364 -15.53 -14.09 0.06
N GLU A 365 -14.59 -14.62 0.83
CA GLU A 365 -13.37 -13.92 1.28
C GLU A 365 -12.52 -13.36 0.12
N ARG A 366 -12.66 -13.91 -1.10
CA ARG A 366 -11.86 -13.47 -2.25
C ARG A 366 -12.27 -12.09 -2.72
N ILE A 367 -13.54 -11.73 -2.57
CA ILE A 367 -14.13 -10.50 -3.12
C ILE A 367 -14.81 -9.61 -2.09
N SER A 368 -15.02 -10.08 -0.85
CA SER A 368 -15.82 -9.45 0.20
C SER A 368 -15.57 -7.95 0.36
N ASP A 369 -14.30 -7.56 0.40
CA ASP A 369 -13.84 -6.19 0.67
C ASP A 369 -14.20 -5.22 -0.47
N LEU A 370 -14.46 -5.74 -1.67
CA LEU A 370 -14.73 -4.96 -2.87
C LEU A 370 -16.22 -4.99 -3.26
N VAL A 371 -17.02 -5.91 -2.71
CA VAL A 371 -18.44 -6.04 -3.08
C VAL A 371 -19.21 -4.75 -2.87
N ALA A 372 -18.93 -4.01 -1.79
CA ALA A 372 -19.62 -2.75 -1.50
C ALA A 372 -19.47 -1.71 -2.62
N ASN A 373 -18.31 -1.65 -3.26
CA ASN A 373 -18.02 -0.69 -4.33
C ASN A 373 -18.41 -1.22 -5.72
N ARG A 374 -18.55 -2.55 -5.87
CA ARG A 374 -18.79 -3.23 -7.15
C ARG A 374 -20.20 -3.75 -7.33
N TYR A 375 -21.06 -3.57 -6.34
CA TYR A 375 -22.42 -4.08 -6.34
C TYR A 375 -23.43 -2.97 -6.09
N GLN A 376 -24.49 -2.93 -6.89
CA GLN A 376 -25.62 -2.05 -6.70
C GLN A 376 -26.90 -2.85 -6.45
N VAL A 377 -27.61 -2.49 -5.38
CA VAL A 377 -28.87 -3.14 -5.03
C VAL A 377 -29.97 -2.64 -5.95
N THR A 378 -30.66 -3.56 -6.61
CA THR A 378 -31.78 -3.29 -7.53
C THR A 378 -32.91 -4.29 -7.32
N ARG A 379 -34.10 -4.01 -7.87
CA ARG A 379 -35.21 -4.96 -7.95
C ARG A 379 -35.03 -5.91 -9.13
N GLY A 380 -35.36 -7.18 -8.94
CA GLY A 380 -35.36 -8.20 -10.00
C GLY A 380 -34.28 -9.28 -9.80
N THR A 381 -33.86 -9.89 -10.90
CA THR A 381 -32.81 -10.91 -10.93
C THR A 381 -31.42 -10.28 -10.73
N THR A 382 -30.35 -11.04 -10.95
CA THR A 382 -28.98 -10.54 -10.88
C THR A 382 -28.41 -10.35 -12.28
N ALA A 383 -27.63 -9.31 -12.52
CA ALA A 383 -26.92 -9.09 -13.77
C ALA A 383 -25.46 -8.69 -13.52
N LEU A 384 -24.59 -9.08 -14.44
CA LEU A 384 -23.20 -8.69 -14.53
C LEU A 384 -23.05 -7.76 -15.74
N MET A 385 -22.71 -6.51 -15.47
CA MET A 385 -22.41 -5.51 -16.49
C MET A 385 -20.91 -5.43 -16.68
N LEU A 386 -20.46 -5.45 -17.93
CA LEU A 386 -19.05 -5.50 -18.34
C LEU A 386 -18.78 -4.39 -19.35
N SER A 387 -17.65 -3.71 -19.19
CA SER A 387 -17.14 -2.76 -20.18
C SER A 387 -16.07 -3.45 -21.02
N ILE A 388 -16.25 -3.46 -22.33
CA ILE A 388 -15.28 -3.96 -23.30
C ILE A 388 -15.17 -2.93 -24.41
N LYS A 389 -14.00 -2.27 -24.50
CA LYS A 389 -13.75 -1.17 -25.45
C LYS A 389 -14.86 -0.11 -25.40
N ASP A 390 -15.53 0.15 -26.50
CA ASP A 390 -16.63 1.10 -26.65
C ASP A 390 -18.00 0.46 -26.41
N TYR A 391 -18.09 -0.74 -25.81
CA TYR A 391 -19.34 -1.43 -25.52
C TYR A 391 -19.58 -1.66 -24.03
N VAL A 392 -20.87 -1.65 -23.69
CA VAL A 392 -21.42 -2.12 -22.42
C VAL A 392 -22.19 -3.41 -22.70
N LEU A 393 -21.78 -4.47 -22.02
CA LEU A 393 -22.30 -5.83 -22.19
C LEU A 393 -22.95 -6.27 -20.89
N ILE A 394 -24.15 -6.87 -20.96
CA ILE A 394 -24.95 -7.20 -19.79
C ILE A 394 -25.35 -8.68 -19.85
N GLU A 395 -24.81 -9.45 -18.91
CA GLU A 395 -25.12 -10.86 -18.69
C GLU A 395 -26.14 -10.99 -17.56
N PHE A 396 -27.31 -11.57 -17.86
CA PHE A 396 -28.35 -11.81 -16.86
C PHE A 396 -28.28 -13.23 -16.28
N ALA A 397 -28.53 -13.35 -14.98
CA ALA A 397 -28.52 -14.64 -14.29
C ALA A 397 -29.67 -15.58 -14.68
N SER A 398 -30.84 -15.03 -15.00
CA SER A 398 -32.05 -15.81 -15.25
C SER A 398 -32.01 -16.60 -16.56
N GLU A 399 -32.38 -17.88 -16.50
CA GLU A 399 -32.53 -18.74 -17.68
C GLU A 399 -33.51 -18.13 -18.69
N GLY A 400 -33.13 -18.08 -19.96
CA GLY A 400 -33.92 -17.48 -21.04
C GLY A 400 -33.86 -15.94 -21.12
N SER A 401 -33.22 -15.27 -20.15
CA SER A 401 -32.92 -13.83 -20.25
C SER A 401 -31.71 -13.63 -21.17
N ALA A 402 -31.88 -12.74 -22.15
CA ALA A 402 -30.88 -12.50 -23.17
C ALA A 402 -29.68 -11.76 -22.58
N PHE A 403 -28.50 -12.04 -23.13
CA PHE A 403 -27.36 -11.15 -23.11
C PHE A 403 -27.72 -9.87 -23.88
N TYR A 404 -27.29 -8.70 -23.42
CA TYR A 404 -27.49 -7.43 -24.14
C TYR A 404 -26.16 -6.73 -24.39
N ALA A 405 -26.06 -6.06 -25.54
CA ALA A 405 -24.92 -5.23 -25.90
C ALA A 405 -25.38 -3.86 -26.39
N PHE A 406 -24.72 -2.83 -25.87
CA PHE A 406 -24.92 -1.43 -26.24
C PHE A 406 -23.57 -0.79 -26.53
N LYS A 407 -23.55 0.16 -27.47
CA LYS A 407 -22.42 1.08 -27.61
C LYS A 407 -22.45 2.06 -26.44
N SER A 408 -21.29 2.33 -25.86
CA SER A 408 -21.16 3.22 -24.70
C SER A 408 -21.57 4.66 -24.99
N ALA A 409 -21.54 5.06 -26.26
CA ALA A 409 -21.99 6.38 -26.71
C ALA A 409 -23.51 6.48 -26.93
N ASN A 410 -24.26 5.37 -26.82
CA ASN A 410 -25.71 5.38 -26.92
C ASN A 410 -26.30 5.94 -25.62
N GLU A 411 -27.13 6.98 -25.72
CA GLU A 411 -27.76 7.63 -24.56
C GLU A 411 -28.67 6.69 -23.76
N SER A 412 -29.17 5.63 -24.40
CA SER A 412 -29.96 4.58 -23.73
C SER A 412 -29.12 3.47 -23.12
N ALA A 413 -27.79 3.49 -23.31
CA ALA A 413 -26.91 2.47 -22.74
C ALA A 413 -26.80 2.65 -21.21
N PRO A 414 -26.93 1.57 -20.43
CA PRO A 414 -26.66 1.63 -19.01
C PRO A 414 -25.22 2.06 -18.72
N ASN A 415 -25.07 2.95 -17.75
CA ASN A 415 -23.80 3.54 -17.33
C ASN A 415 -23.29 2.93 -16.01
N PHE A 416 -21.97 2.80 -15.91
CA PHE A 416 -21.27 2.36 -14.70
C PHE A 416 -21.28 3.43 -13.60
N GLU A 417 -21.22 4.70 -13.98
CA GLU A 417 -20.99 5.86 -13.08
C GLU A 417 -22.23 6.75 -13.03
N GLY A 418 -22.82 6.92 -11.83
CA GLY A 418 -23.77 8.01 -11.55
C GLY A 418 -25.27 7.69 -11.59
N GLU A 419 -25.71 6.53 -12.09
CA GLU A 419 -27.14 6.20 -12.14
C GLU A 419 -27.57 5.15 -11.12
N TYR A 420 -28.54 5.52 -10.28
CA TYR A 420 -29.28 4.57 -9.46
C TYR A 420 -30.38 3.92 -10.31
N TYR A 421 -30.17 2.66 -10.70
CA TYR A 421 -31.18 1.84 -11.35
C TYR A 421 -32.11 1.23 -10.30
N GLU A 422 -33.41 1.51 -10.39
CA GLU A 422 -34.40 0.92 -9.47
C GLU A 422 -34.65 -0.57 -9.75
N GLY A 423 -34.50 -1.00 -11.01
CA GLY A 423 -34.73 -2.37 -11.42
C GLY A 423 -34.05 -2.72 -12.74
N LEU A 424 -33.77 -4.01 -12.93
CA LEU A 424 -33.01 -4.50 -14.08
C LEU A 424 -33.76 -4.47 -15.42
N ASP A 425 -35.07 -4.23 -15.42
CA ASP A 425 -35.81 -4.07 -16.68
C ASP A 425 -35.41 -2.79 -17.42
N GLN A 426 -34.78 -1.82 -16.75
CA GLN A 426 -34.17 -0.65 -17.37
C GLN A 426 -32.96 -1.02 -18.26
N PHE A 427 -32.40 -2.21 -18.10
CA PHE A 427 -31.32 -2.73 -18.94
C PHE A 427 -31.83 -3.50 -20.16
N LYS A 428 -33.15 -3.61 -20.33
CA LYS A 428 -33.79 -4.34 -21.42
C LYS A 428 -34.67 -3.39 -22.21
N SER A 429 -34.61 -3.45 -23.54
CA SER A 429 -35.71 -2.95 -24.36
C SER A 429 -36.45 -4.11 -25.04
N ASN A 430 -37.78 -4.05 -25.01
CA ASN A 430 -38.65 -5.03 -25.69
C ASN A 430 -38.54 -4.96 -27.21
N SER A 431 -37.95 -3.90 -27.76
CA SER A 431 -37.67 -3.74 -29.19
C SER A 431 -36.25 -4.15 -29.58
N ASP A 432 -35.43 -4.64 -28.63
CA ASP A 432 -34.03 -4.94 -28.93
C ASP A 432 -33.91 -6.12 -29.90
N PRO A 433 -33.29 -5.89 -31.07
CA PRO A 433 -33.17 -6.92 -32.08
C PRO A 433 -32.14 -7.97 -31.68
N MET A 434 -32.21 -9.13 -32.32
CA MET A 434 -31.14 -10.12 -32.18
C MET A 434 -29.82 -9.55 -32.74
N LEU A 435 -28.74 -9.63 -31.97
CA LEU A 435 -27.38 -9.26 -32.39
C LEU A 435 -26.93 -10.05 -33.62
N VAL A 436 -27.33 -11.32 -33.67
CA VAL A 436 -27.05 -12.23 -34.76
C VAL A 436 -28.29 -13.08 -35.02
N THR A 437 -28.63 -13.21 -36.30
CA THR A 437 -29.62 -14.19 -36.76
C THR A 437 -28.89 -15.36 -37.40
N ARG A 438 -29.37 -16.58 -37.18
CA ARG A 438 -28.74 -17.80 -37.72
C ARG A 438 -29.71 -18.58 -38.60
N ASN A 439 -29.18 -19.14 -39.70
CA ASN A 439 -29.87 -20.10 -40.55
C ASN A 439 -28.94 -21.30 -40.77
N GLY A 440 -29.22 -22.42 -40.10
CA GLY A 440 -28.27 -23.52 -39.95
C GLY A 440 -26.94 -23.04 -39.35
N ARG A 441 -25.83 -23.34 -40.03
CA ARG A 441 -24.48 -22.85 -39.68
C ARG A 441 -24.15 -21.44 -40.20
N ALA A 442 -25.02 -20.80 -40.97
CA ALA A 442 -24.77 -19.46 -41.50
C ALA A 442 -25.22 -18.37 -40.52
N LEU A 443 -24.33 -17.39 -40.28
CA LEU A 443 -24.60 -16.22 -39.44
C LEU A 443 -24.95 -15.01 -40.32
N HIS A 444 -26.05 -14.34 -40.00
CA HIS A 444 -26.61 -13.21 -40.73
C HIS A 444 -26.98 -12.06 -39.80
N ASN A 445 -27.09 -10.85 -40.36
CA ASN A 445 -27.55 -9.66 -39.66
C ASN A 445 -26.77 -9.38 -38.36
N LEU A 446 -25.43 -9.30 -38.45
CA LEU A 446 -24.59 -8.90 -37.33
C LEU A 446 -24.84 -7.41 -37.04
N ARG A 447 -25.73 -7.14 -36.07
CA ARG A 447 -26.06 -5.79 -35.63
C ARG A 447 -25.01 -5.28 -34.66
N ASP A 448 -24.96 -3.96 -34.51
CA ASP A 448 -24.05 -3.33 -33.57
C ASP A 448 -24.56 -3.47 -32.14
N GLU A 449 -25.87 -3.30 -31.92
CA GLU A 449 -26.49 -3.33 -30.60
C GLU A 449 -27.74 -4.23 -30.59
N GLY A 450 -28.13 -4.69 -29.41
CA GLY A 450 -29.28 -5.58 -29.23
C GLY A 450 -28.99 -6.74 -28.29
N ARG A 451 -29.67 -7.87 -28.52
CA ARG A 451 -29.67 -9.02 -27.61
C ARG A 451 -29.21 -10.34 -28.22
N LEU A 452 -28.67 -11.25 -27.42
CA LEU A 452 -28.31 -12.62 -27.80
C LEU A 452 -28.81 -13.62 -26.75
N ILE A 453 -29.22 -14.80 -27.20
CA ILE A 453 -29.74 -15.85 -26.31
C ILE A 453 -28.74 -17.00 -26.26
N HIS A 454 -28.44 -17.47 -25.04
CA HIS A 454 -27.59 -18.65 -24.78
C HIS A 454 -28.29 -19.96 -25.16
N ARG A 455 -28.61 -20.14 -26.45
CA ARG A 455 -29.28 -21.34 -26.96
C ARG A 455 -28.44 -21.99 -28.04
N ASP A 456 -28.04 -23.24 -27.82
CA ASP A 456 -27.39 -24.05 -28.84
C ASP A 456 -28.35 -24.42 -29.97
N ALA A 457 -27.80 -24.59 -31.17
CA ALA A 457 -28.45 -25.24 -32.31
C ALA A 457 -27.33 -25.97 -33.10
N GLU A 458 -27.30 -25.84 -34.43
CA GLU A 458 -26.19 -26.35 -35.23
C GLU A 458 -24.84 -25.69 -34.89
N LEU A 459 -24.88 -24.48 -34.35
CA LEU A 459 -23.75 -23.79 -33.72
C LEU A 459 -24.04 -23.63 -32.23
N LYS A 460 -22.98 -23.77 -31.42
CA LYS A 460 -23.00 -23.44 -30.00
C LYS A 460 -23.19 -21.93 -29.83
N TRP A 461 -23.84 -21.51 -28.76
CA TRP A 461 -24.06 -20.08 -28.53
C TRP A 461 -22.73 -19.30 -28.41
N GLU A 462 -21.66 -19.91 -27.87
CA GLU A 462 -20.34 -19.29 -27.76
C GLU A 462 -19.74 -18.98 -29.13
N GLU A 463 -19.93 -19.87 -30.12
CA GLU A 463 -19.43 -19.67 -31.49
C GLU A 463 -20.13 -18.50 -32.16
N VAL A 464 -21.45 -18.40 -31.95
CA VAL A 464 -22.26 -17.28 -32.44
C VAL A 464 -21.81 -15.98 -31.78
N PHE A 465 -21.61 -16.01 -30.45
CA PHE A 465 -21.24 -14.83 -29.68
C PHE A 465 -19.81 -14.37 -29.99
N ASP A 466 -18.85 -15.29 -30.12
CA ASP A 466 -17.47 -14.98 -30.54
C ASP A 466 -17.43 -14.37 -31.94
N SER A 467 -18.21 -14.89 -32.89
CA SER A 467 -18.26 -14.29 -34.22
C SER A 467 -18.77 -12.85 -34.18
N TRP A 468 -19.70 -12.52 -33.29
CA TRP A 468 -20.20 -11.16 -33.12
C TRP A 468 -19.16 -10.29 -32.41
N LEU A 469 -18.67 -10.75 -31.25
CA LEU A 469 -17.73 -10.02 -30.39
C LEU A 469 -16.46 -9.66 -31.16
N ASN A 470 -15.87 -10.61 -31.90
CA ASN A 470 -14.66 -10.37 -32.69
C ASN A 470 -14.88 -9.35 -33.81
N LYS A 471 -16.02 -9.42 -34.51
CA LYS A 471 -16.30 -8.54 -35.66
C LYS A 471 -16.79 -7.14 -35.28
N LYS A 472 -17.47 -7.00 -34.14
CA LYS A 472 -18.17 -5.77 -33.76
C LYS A 472 -17.52 -5.01 -32.63
N VAL A 473 -16.90 -5.71 -31.71
CA VAL A 473 -16.31 -5.13 -30.50
C VAL A 473 -14.79 -5.16 -30.61
N LEU A 474 -14.20 -6.35 -30.78
CA LEU A 474 -12.74 -6.50 -30.74
C LEU A 474 -12.05 -6.09 -32.05
N ASN A 475 -12.76 -6.02 -33.17
CA ASN A 475 -12.21 -5.75 -34.51
C ASN A 475 -11.05 -6.69 -34.88
N ASN A 476 -11.10 -7.93 -34.40
CA ASN A 476 -10.18 -9.00 -34.77
C ASN A 476 -10.75 -9.65 -36.04
N VAL A 477 -10.12 -9.38 -37.19
CA VAL A 477 -10.54 -9.93 -38.50
C VAL A 477 -10.22 -11.41 -38.60
#